data_AF-A0A3M1LCT0-F1
#
_entry.id   AF-A0A3M1LCT0-F1
#
_cell.length_a   1.000
_cell.length_b   1.000
_cell.length_c   1.000
_cell.angle_alpha   90.00
_cell.angle_beta   90.00
_cell.angle_gamma   90.00
#
_symmetry.space_group_name_H-M   'P 1'
#
loop_
_entity.id
_entity.type
_entity.pdbx_description
1 polymer ?
#
loop_
_entity_poly.entity_id
_entity_poly.type
_entity_poly.pdbx_seq_one_letter_code
_entity_poly.pdbx_strand_id
1 'polypeptide(L)'
;MDDYHYGVFREKVKNLSKRSYYPLVLVDLIDRDFLKEQDSDRLCRDVYGAHDEKTRRKFFQLAHHTFRLTALLARDHPDYLLPNIPRIRRLLNEGKLEAANRLADMLYEVCRKVEDYTTERKLLEMQSRQNLLLDLAFFAHEQHNRIGELNRIECKLQELVGRLWHFLHPPSGEKSAPSSSDLEDFAADFEHPATAVRLLSRFAWAALLPQA
;
A
#
# COMPACT_ATOMS: atom_id res chain seq x y z
N MET A 1 -7.69 1.55 -8.64
CA MET A 1 -7.42 0.39 -9.51
C MET A 1 -8.18 0.58 -10.81
N ASP A 2 -7.58 0.21 -11.94
CA ASP A 2 -8.27 0.15 -13.23
C ASP A 2 -9.13 -1.14 -13.33
N ASP A 3 -9.77 -1.34 -14.48
CA ASP A 3 -10.63 -2.51 -14.74
C ASP A 3 -9.83 -3.82 -14.76
N TYR A 4 -8.62 -3.79 -15.32
CA TYR A 4 -7.77 -4.97 -15.42
C TYR A 4 -7.35 -5.48 -14.04
N HIS A 5 -6.75 -4.63 -13.21
CA HIS A 5 -6.29 -4.99 -11.88
C HIS A 5 -7.46 -5.34 -10.95
N TYR A 6 -8.62 -4.69 -11.13
CA TYR A 6 -9.84 -5.09 -10.42
C TYR A 6 -10.30 -6.51 -10.83
N GLY A 7 -10.28 -6.84 -12.12
CA GLY A 7 -10.59 -8.18 -12.60
C GLY A 7 -9.66 -9.24 -12.01
N VAL A 8 -8.35 -8.97 -12.01
CA VAL A 8 -7.35 -9.86 -11.39
C VAL A 8 -7.62 -10.03 -9.89
N PHE A 9 -7.91 -8.94 -9.18
CA PHE A 9 -8.24 -8.97 -7.76
C PHE A 9 -9.46 -9.84 -7.47
N ARG A 10 -10.53 -9.61 -8.22
CA ARG A 10 -11.80 -10.32 -8.09
C ARG A 10 -11.62 -11.82 -8.30
N GLU A 11 -10.89 -12.23 -9.33
CA GLU A 11 -10.60 -13.65 -9.59
C GLU A 11 -9.73 -14.27 -8.49
N LYS A 12 -8.73 -13.55 -7.96
CA LYS A 12 -7.95 -14.02 -6.80
C LYS A 12 -8.83 -14.23 -5.57
N VAL A 13 -9.71 -13.28 -5.25
CA VAL A 13 -10.64 -13.39 -4.11
C VAL A 13 -11.55 -14.60 -4.28
N LYS A 14 -12.14 -14.77 -5.47
CA LYS A 14 -13.01 -15.90 -5.81
C LYS A 14 -12.32 -17.26 -5.60
N ASN A 15 -11.04 -17.37 -5.95
CA ASN A 15 -10.28 -18.62 -5.88
C ASN A 15 -9.54 -18.83 -4.56
N LEU A 16 -9.65 -17.90 -3.59
CA LEU A 16 -8.87 -17.94 -2.34
C LEU A 16 -9.30 -19.08 -1.40
N SER A 17 -10.60 -19.34 -1.27
CA SER A 17 -11.13 -20.45 -0.47
C SER A 17 -12.57 -20.79 -0.83
N LYS A 18 -13.07 -21.95 -0.37
CA LYS A 18 -14.50 -22.29 -0.43
C LYS A 18 -15.42 -21.28 0.30
N ARG A 19 -14.86 -20.40 1.15
CA ARG A 19 -15.58 -19.39 1.93
C ARG A 19 -15.47 -17.96 1.36
N SER A 20 -14.97 -17.81 0.12
CA SER A 20 -14.81 -16.52 -0.55
C SER A 20 -16.11 -15.79 -0.92
N TYR A 21 -17.28 -16.36 -0.61
CA TYR A 21 -18.58 -15.76 -0.93
C TYR A 21 -18.72 -14.32 -0.41
N TYR A 22 -18.56 -14.10 0.90
CA TYR A 22 -18.78 -12.77 1.48
C TYR A 22 -17.77 -11.70 1.01
N PRO A 23 -16.46 -11.98 0.94
CA PRO A 23 -15.50 -11.05 0.33
C PRO A 23 -15.86 -10.70 -1.11
N LEU A 24 -16.29 -11.68 -1.92
CA LEU A 24 -16.65 -11.45 -3.31
C LEU A 24 -17.92 -10.59 -3.43
N VAL A 25 -18.95 -10.88 -2.62
CA VAL A 25 -20.18 -10.07 -2.56
C VAL A 25 -19.86 -8.63 -2.18
N LEU A 26 -18.99 -8.41 -1.18
CA LEU A 26 -18.59 -7.06 -0.79
C LEU A 26 -17.87 -6.33 -1.94
N VAL A 27 -16.94 -6.99 -2.63
CA VAL A 27 -16.20 -6.41 -3.76
C VAL A 27 -17.11 -6.07 -4.95
N ASP A 28 -18.17 -6.85 -5.15
CA ASP A 28 -19.16 -6.64 -6.22
C ASP A 28 -20.20 -5.56 -5.87
N LEU A 29 -20.49 -5.35 -4.59
CA LEU A 29 -21.43 -4.33 -4.10
C LEU A 29 -20.83 -2.92 -4.00
N ILE A 30 -19.53 -2.83 -3.72
CA ILE A 30 -18.84 -1.54 -3.63
C ILE A 30 -18.83 -0.86 -5.00
N ASP A 31 -19.39 0.35 -5.05
CA ASP A 31 -19.34 1.14 -6.26
C ASP A 31 -17.90 1.60 -6.54
N ARG A 32 -17.49 1.51 -7.81
CA ARG A 32 -16.15 1.88 -8.28
C ARG A 32 -16.06 3.34 -8.68
N ASP A 33 -17.20 4.04 -8.77
CA ASP A 33 -17.24 5.49 -8.86
C ASP A 33 -16.92 6.10 -7.49
N PHE A 34 -15.75 6.72 -7.42
CA PHE A 34 -15.21 7.34 -6.22
C PHE A 34 -15.98 8.60 -5.78
N LEU A 35 -16.84 9.15 -6.65
CA LEU A 35 -17.70 10.28 -6.32
C LEU A 35 -18.96 9.85 -5.59
N LYS A 36 -19.37 8.58 -5.73
CA LYS A 36 -20.57 8.04 -5.11
C LYS A 36 -20.31 7.73 -3.64
N GLU A 37 -21.10 8.35 -2.78
CA GLU A 37 -21.06 8.07 -1.34
C GLU A 37 -21.56 6.65 -1.06
N GLN A 38 -20.91 5.97 -0.11
CA GLN A 38 -21.25 4.61 0.27
C GLN A 38 -21.53 4.55 1.77
N ASP A 39 -22.73 4.13 2.13
CA ASP A 39 -23.15 3.93 3.51
C ASP A 39 -22.79 2.51 3.98
N SER A 40 -22.03 2.44 5.08
CA SER A 40 -21.63 1.17 5.69
C SER A 40 -22.81 0.36 6.21
N ASP A 41 -23.88 1.00 6.68
CA ASP A 41 -25.04 0.29 7.23
C ASP A 41 -25.87 -0.34 6.11
N ARG A 42 -26.01 0.36 4.99
CA ARG A 42 -26.55 -0.20 3.75
C ARG A 42 -25.70 -1.35 3.21
N LEU A 43 -24.38 -1.17 3.08
CA LEU A 43 -23.49 -2.24 2.60
C LEU A 43 -23.53 -3.48 3.51
N CYS A 44 -23.58 -3.28 4.83
CA CYS A 44 -23.73 -4.36 5.79
C CYS A 44 -25.02 -5.16 5.56
N ARG A 45 -26.14 -4.45 5.35
CA ARG A 45 -27.44 -5.05 5.03
C ARG A 45 -27.42 -5.77 3.69
N ASP A 46 -26.78 -5.22 2.68
CA ASP A 46 -26.71 -5.83 1.35
C ASP A 46 -25.82 -7.09 1.34
N VAL A 47 -24.80 -7.15 2.19
CA VAL A 47 -23.91 -8.33 2.34
C VAL A 47 -24.53 -9.44 3.21
N TYR A 48 -25.15 -9.09 4.34
CA TYR A 48 -25.60 -10.06 5.35
C TYR A 48 -27.12 -10.19 5.50
N GLY A 49 -27.91 -9.31 4.88
CA GLY A 49 -29.36 -9.23 5.04
C GLY A 49 -29.82 -8.57 6.35
N ALA A 50 -28.90 -8.16 7.23
CA ALA A 50 -29.16 -7.56 8.54
C ALA A 50 -28.10 -6.51 8.87
N HIS A 51 -28.40 -5.63 9.85
CA HIS A 51 -27.49 -4.54 10.26
C HIS A 51 -27.47 -4.30 11.78
N ASP A 52 -27.84 -5.30 12.57
CA ASP A 52 -27.71 -5.25 14.03
C ASP A 52 -26.23 -5.12 14.45
N GLU A 53 -25.98 -4.70 15.70
CA GLU A 53 -24.62 -4.40 16.18
C GLU A 53 -23.64 -5.57 16.01
N LYS A 54 -24.10 -6.81 16.25
CA LYS A 54 -23.27 -8.01 16.08
C LYS A 54 -22.92 -8.24 14.62
N THR A 55 -23.87 -8.04 13.71
CA THR A 55 -23.64 -8.14 12.26
C THR A 55 -22.73 -7.03 11.74
N ARG A 56 -22.88 -5.79 12.21
CA ARG A 56 -21.96 -4.68 11.90
C ARG A 56 -20.53 -4.98 12.28
N ARG A 57 -20.29 -5.54 13.47
CA ARG A 57 -18.93 -5.93 13.90
C ARG A 57 -18.33 -6.98 12.95
N LYS A 58 -19.11 -7.99 12.54
CA LYS A 58 -18.69 -8.99 11.55
C LYS A 58 -18.41 -8.36 10.19
N PHE A 59 -19.25 -7.43 9.75
CA PHE A 59 -19.07 -6.69 8.51
C PHE A 59 -17.78 -5.89 8.49
N PHE A 60 -17.46 -5.15 9.56
CA PHE A 60 -16.18 -4.42 9.61
C PHE A 60 -14.97 -5.36 9.61
N GLN A 61 -15.06 -6.51 10.28
CA GLN A 61 -14.02 -7.54 10.20
C GLN A 61 -13.87 -8.11 8.78
N LEU A 62 -15.00 -8.38 8.11
CA LEU A 62 -15.02 -8.81 6.70
C LEU A 62 -14.41 -7.77 5.78
N ALA A 63 -14.80 -6.49 5.91
CA ALA A 63 -14.29 -5.40 5.10
C ALA A 63 -12.79 -5.25 5.29
N HIS A 64 -12.32 -5.20 6.55
CA HIS A 64 -10.91 -5.14 6.86
C HIS A 64 -10.14 -6.34 6.26
N HIS A 65 -10.66 -7.56 6.40
CA HIS A 65 -10.06 -8.74 5.80
C HIS A 65 -10.01 -8.66 4.27
N THR A 66 -11.13 -8.28 3.64
CA THR A 66 -11.28 -8.20 2.18
C THR A 66 -10.34 -7.17 1.59
N PHE A 67 -10.24 -5.99 2.20
CA PHE A 67 -9.30 -4.97 1.73
C PHE A 67 -7.85 -5.34 2.00
N ARG A 68 -7.53 -6.08 3.07
CA ARG A 68 -6.19 -6.66 3.23
C ARG A 68 -5.80 -7.62 2.11
N LEU A 69 -6.76 -8.27 1.44
CA LEU A 69 -6.46 -9.10 0.27
C LEU A 69 -5.95 -8.27 -0.92
N THR A 70 -6.15 -6.96 -0.95
CA THR A 70 -5.53 -6.10 -1.98
C THR A 70 -4.01 -6.09 -1.89
N ALA A 71 -3.42 -6.41 -0.73
CA ALA A 71 -1.97 -6.61 -0.62
C ALA A 71 -1.46 -7.77 -1.50
N LEU A 72 -2.32 -8.74 -1.86
CA LEU A 72 -2.01 -9.79 -2.83
C LEU A 72 -1.85 -9.26 -4.26
N LEU A 73 -2.42 -8.09 -4.55
CA LEU A 73 -2.15 -7.39 -5.80
C LEU A 73 -0.79 -6.73 -5.75
N ALA A 74 -0.46 -6.03 -4.67
CA ALA A 74 0.84 -5.36 -4.52
C ALA A 74 2.02 -6.33 -4.73
N ARG A 75 1.89 -7.60 -4.31
CA ARG A 75 2.93 -8.61 -4.53
C ARG A 75 3.16 -8.94 -6.01
N ASP A 76 2.10 -9.10 -6.79
CA ASP A 76 2.18 -9.59 -8.17
C ASP A 76 2.12 -8.43 -9.19
N HIS A 77 1.64 -7.28 -8.76
CA HIS A 77 1.42 -6.04 -9.52
C HIS A 77 1.72 -4.84 -8.60
N PRO A 78 3.00 -4.51 -8.37
CA PRO A 78 3.39 -3.44 -7.46
C PRO A 78 2.80 -2.08 -7.84
N ASP A 79 2.58 -1.83 -9.14
CA ASP A 79 2.03 -0.57 -9.67
C ASP A 79 0.49 -0.55 -9.82
N TYR A 80 -0.26 -1.43 -9.15
CA TYR A 80 -1.72 -1.54 -9.34
C TYR A 80 -2.53 -0.26 -9.00
N LEU A 81 -1.94 0.68 -8.27
CA LEU A 81 -2.50 2.00 -7.96
C LEU A 81 -2.10 3.09 -8.96
N LEU A 82 -1.03 2.88 -9.73
CA LEU A 82 -0.49 3.83 -10.70
C LEU A 82 -1.53 4.31 -11.74
N PRO A 83 -2.48 3.49 -12.23
CA PRO A 83 -3.51 3.93 -13.17
C PRO A 83 -4.39 5.08 -12.65
N ASN A 84 -4.40 5.36 -11.35
CA ASN A 84 -5.13 6.51 -10.81
C ASN A 84 -4.45 7.85 -11.14
N ILE A 85 -3.13 7.89 -11.33
CA ILE A 85 -2.39 9.13 -11.71
C ILE A 85 -2.91 9.74 -13.02
N PRO A 86 -2.98 9.01 -14.15
CA PRO A 86 -3.54 9.58 -15.38
C PRO A 86 -5.03 9.94 -15.25
N ARG A 87 -5.81 9.24 -14.41
CA ARG A 87 -7.21 9.63 -14.12
C ARG A 87 -7.28 10.99 -13.42
N ILE A 88 -6.43 11.25 -12.44
CA ILE A 88 -6.37 12.56 -11.76
C ILE A 88 -5.97 13.65 -12.75
N ARG A 89 -4.91 13.43 -13.56
CA ARG A 89 -4.48 14.38 -14.58
C ARG A 89 -5.59 14.70 -15.59
N ARG A 90 -6.35 13.68 -16.00
CA ARG A 90 -7.50 13.88 -16.88
C ARG A 90 -8.56 14.77 -16.23
N LEU A 91 -8.90 14.54 -14.96
CA LEU A 91 -9.87 15.37 -14.23
C LEU A 91 -9.39 16.83 -14.12
N LEU A 92 -8.10 17.05 -13.86
CA LEU A 92 -7.50 18.39 -13.84
C LEU A 92 -7.62 19.08 -15.21
N ASN A 93 -7.26 18.38 -16.29
CA ASN A 93 -7.34 18.92 -17.66
C ASN A 93 -8.79 19.20 -18.10
N GLU A 94 -9.76 18.45 -17.57
CA GLU A 94 -11.19 18.67 -17.78
C GLU A 94 -11.78 19.78 -16.88
N GLY A 95 -10.97 20.44 -16.05
CA GLY A 95 -11.40 21.50 -15.14
C GLY A 95 -12.16 21.01 -13.90
N LYS A 96 -12.20 19.69 -13.67
CA LYS A 96 -12.92 19.05 -12.55
C LYS A 96 -12.04 19.00 -11.30
N LEU A 97 -11.66 20.17 -10.78
CA LEU A 97 -10.69 20.31 -9.68
C LEU A 97 -11.10 19.57 -8.41
N GLU A 98 -12.36 19.71 -7.97
CA GLU A 98 -12.85 19.05 -6.75
C GLU A 98 -12.75 17.51 -6.85
N ALA A 99 -13.18 16.96 -7.99
CA ALA A 99 -13.11 15.52 -8.23
C ALA A 99 -11.65 15.03 -8.32
N ALA A 100 -10.77 15.82 -8.95
CA ALA A 100 -9.34 15.52 -9.03
C ALA A 100 -8.70 15.47 -7.64
N ASN A 101 -8.97 16.48 -6.80
CA ASN A 101 -8.47 16.57 -5.44
C ASN A 101 -9.01 15.44 -4.57
N ARG A 102 -10.32 15.15 -4.63
CA ARG A 102 -10.93 14.04 -3.89
C ARG A 102 -10.27 12.71 -4.24
N LEU A 103 -10.04 12.43 -5.53
CA LEU A 103 -9.35 11.21 -5.96
C LEU A 103 -7.88 11.19 -5.53
N ALA A 104 -7.20 12.34 -5.57
CA ALA A 104 -5.82 12.48 -5.09
C ALA A 104 -5.71 12.18 -3.59
N ASP A 105 -6.60 12.72 -2.77
CA ASP A 105 -6.60 12.51 -1.32
C ASP A 105 -6.86 11.03 -0.96
N MET A 106 -7.84 10.41 -1.61
CA MET A 106 -8.09 8.97 -1.43
C MET A 106 -6.89 8.12 -1.88
N LEU A 107 -6.27 8.46 -3.01
CA LEU A 107 -5.08 7.75 -3.48
C LEU A 107 -3.93 7.89 -2.50
N TYR A 108 -3.70 9.11 -1.98
CA TYR A 108 -2.65 9.39 -1.00
C TYR A 108 -2.84 8.57 0.27
N GLU A 109 -4.06 8.53 0.82
CA GLU A 109 -4.36 7.72 2.00
C GLU A 109 -4.10 6.23 1.76
N VAL A 110 -4.53 5.70 0.61
CA VAL A 110 -4.35 4.29 0.28
C VAL A 110 -2.86 3.99 0.13
N CYS A 111 -2.10 4.80 -0.62
CA CYS A 111 -0.66 4.62 -0.78
C CYS A 111 0.07 4.58 0.57
N ARG A 112 -0.27 5.48 1.50
CA ARG A 112 0.33 5.48 2.85
C ARG A 112 -0.01 4.24 3.66
N LYS A 113 -1.25 3.75 3.56
CA LYS A 113 -1.71 2.54 4.28
C LYS A 113 -1.07 1.27 3.75
N VAL A 114 -0.85 1.17 2.43
CA VAL A 114 -0.27 -0.01 1.79
C VAL A 114 1.22 0.10 1.51
N GLU A 115 1.82 1.25 1.85
CA GLU A 115 3.24 1.56 1.61
C GLU A 115 3.65 1.50 0.13
N ASP A 116 2.76 1.93 -0.78
CA ASP A 116 3.09 2.14 -2.20
C ASP A 116 3.80 3.49 -2.39
N TYR A 117 5.11 3.49 -2.12
CA TYR A 117 5.96 4.67 -2.20
C TYR A 117 6.14 5.20 -3.63
N THR A 118 5.98 4.35 -4.64
CA THR A 118 6.14 4.74 -6.06
C THR A 118 4.96 5.58 -6.51
N THR A 119 3.74 5.12 -6.25
CA THR A 119 2.53 5.87 -6.58
C THR A 119 2.40 7.13 -5.71
N GLU A 120 2.74 7.04 -4.41
CA GLU A 120 2.76 8.21 -3.51
C GLU A 120 3.66 9.32 -4.03
N ARG A 121 4.89 8.99 -4.46
CA ARG A 121 5.85 9.97 -5.00
C ARG A 121 5.34 10.66 -6.25
N LYS A 122 4.83 9.90 -7.21
CA LYS A 122 4.27 10.45 -8.46
C LYS A 122 3.08 11.38 -8.19
N LEU A 123 2.26 11.05 -7.20
CA LEU A 123 1.15 11.90 -6.76
C LEU A 123 1.66 13.21 -6.16
N LEU A 124 2.61 13.15 -5.21
CA LEU A 124 3.19 14.31 -4.55
C LEU A 124 3.93 15.22 -5.53
N GLU A 125 4.66 14.67 -6.50
CA GLU A 125 5.32 15.45 -7.56
C GLU A 125 4.31 16.24 -8.40
N MET A 126 3.18 15.61 -8.74
CA MET A 126 2.10 16.24 -9.49
C MET A 126 1.45 17.37 -8.67
N GLN A 127 1.13 17.12 -7.40
CA GLN A 127 0.54 18.14 -6.52
C GLN A 127 1.52 19.29 -6.22
N SER A 128 2.81 19.00 -6.08
CA SER A 128 3.86 20.01 -5.87
C SER A 128 3.96 20.97 -7.04
N ARG A 129 3.99 20.43 -8.27
CA ARG A 129 3.96 21.26 -9.48
C ARG A 129 2.70 22.11 -9.57
N GLN A 130 1.54 21.55 -9.21
CA GLN A 130 0.29 22.30 -9.17
C GLN A 130 0.33 23.44 -8.14
N ASN A 131 0.84 23.17 -6.94
CA ASN A 131 0.96 24.17 -5.89
C ASN A 131 1.93 25.29 -6.26
N LEU A 132 3.05 24.99 -6.93
CA LEU A 132 3.97 26.00 -7.44
C LEU A 132 3.32 26.91 -8.49
N LEU A 133 2.49 26.35 -9.37
CA LEU A 133 1.74 27.13 -10.37
C LEU A 133 0.67 28.04 -9.75
N LEU A 134 0.23 27.73 -8.53
CA LEU A 134 -0.77 28.49 -7.77
C LEU A 134 -0.12 29.42 -6.73
N ASP A 135 1.19 29.63 -6.78
CA ASP A 135 1.98 30.40 -5.80
C ASP A 135 1.83 29.90 -4.34
N LEU A 136 1.51 28.62 -4.18
CA LEU A 136 1.34 27.92 -2.90
C LEU A 136 2.66 27.23 -2.48
N ALA A 137 3.75 27.99 -2.42
CA ALA A 137 5.11 27.46 -2.23
C ALA A 137 5.30 26.64 -0.94
N PHE A 138 4.62 27.00 0.15
CA PHE A 138 4.66 26.26 1.41
C PHE A 138 4.21 24.80 1.24
N PHE A 139 3.08 24.57 0.57
CA PHE A 139 2.55 23.23 0.36
C PHE A 139 3.42 22.40 -0.58
N ALA A 140 3.99 23.04 -1.61
CA ALA A 140 4.95 22.39 -2.50
C ALA A 140 6.23 21.95 -1.75
N HIS A 141 6.69 22.78 -0.81
CA HIS A 141 7.84 22.44 0.04
C HIS A 141 7.55 21.23 0.93
N GLU A 142 6.40 21.19 1.60
CA GLU A 142 5.98 20.03 2.41
C GLU A 142 5.90 18.74 1.59
N GLN A 143 5.38 18.81 0.37
CA GLN A 143 5.33 17.68 -0.54
C GLN A 143 6.74 17.20 -0.95
N HIS A 144 7.68 18.11 -1.21
CA HIS A 144 9.07 17.75 -1.46
C HIS A 144 9.76 17.15 -0.23
N ASN A 145 9.50 17.66 0.98
CA ASN A 145 10.00 17.06 2.22
C ASN A 145 9.54 15.61 2.34
N ARG A 146 8.25 15.35 2.12
CA ARG A 146 7.69 14.00 2.11
C ARG A 146 8.32 13.11 1.04
N ILE A 147 8.53 13.61 -0.18
CA ILE A 147 9.25 12.86 -1.23
C ILE A 147 10.66 12.48 -0.77
N GLY A 148 11.36 13.39 -0.08
CA GLY A 148 12.67 13.12 0.51
C GLY A 148 12.63 11.99 1.55
N GLU A 149 11.61 11.93 2.39
CA GLU A 149 11.40 10.81 3.33
C GLU A 149 11.20 9.48 2.61
N LEU A 150 10.36 9.47 1.56
CA LEU A 150 10.10 8.25 0.77
C LEU A 150 11.38 7.72 0.12
N ASN A 151 12.21 8.61 -0.43
CA ASN A 151 13.51 8.24 -0.99
C ASN A 151 14.43 7.60 0.06
N ARG A 152 14.47 8.14 1.29
CA ARG A 152 15.27 7.56 2.38
C ARG A 152 14.78 6.15 2.76
N ILE A 153 13.47 5.94 2.81
CA ILE A 153 12.89 4.62 3.08
C ILE A 153 13.30 3.62 2.00
N GLU A 154 13.23 4.00 0.72
CA GLU A 154 13.65 3.12 -0.38
C GLU A 154 15.13 2.78 -0.35
N CYS A 155 16.01 3.77 -0.13
CA CYS A 155 17.44 3.52 0.04
C CYS A 155 17.67 2.52 1.18
N LYS A 156 16.99 2.70 2.31
CA LYS A 156 17.13 1.81 3.46
C LYS A 156 16.67 0.39 3.17
N LEU A 157 15.58 0.22 2.43
CA LEU A 157 15.12 -1.10 1.97
C LEU A 157 16.15 -1.77 1.06
N GLN A 158 16.71 -1.03 0.10
CA GLN A 158 17.74 -1.54 -0.80
C GLN A 158 19.02 -1.94 -0.05
N GLU A 159 19.45 -1.15 0.93
CA GLU A 159 20.57 -1.47 1.82
C GLU A 159 20.33 -2.76 2.61
N LEU A 160 19.13 -2.93 3.19
CA LEU A 160 18.76 -4.16 3.91
C LEU A 160 18.76 -5.39 3.00
N VAL A 161 18.15 -5.29 1.82
CA VAL A 161 18.14 -6.38 0.82
C VAL A 161 19.57 -6.70 0.38
N GLY A 162 20.36 -5.67 0.06
CA GLY A 162 21.74 -5.83 -0.38
C GLY A 162 22.58 -6.54 0.68
N ARG A 163 22.50 -6.11 1.94
CA ARG A 163 23.19 -6.76 3.07
C ARG A 163 22.78 -8.21 3.22
N LEU A 164 21.47 -8.49 3.28
CA LEU A 164 20.95 -9.86 3.39
C LEU A 164 21.43 -10.74 2.23
N TRP A 165 21.42 -10.22 1.01
CA TRP A 165 21.90 -10.95 -0.17
C TRP A 165 23.37 -11.32 -0.05
N HIS A 166 24.23 -10.39 0.38
CA HIS A 166 25.67 -10.64 0.57
C HIS A 166 25.92 -11.74 1.61
N PHE A 167 25.12 -11.80 2.68
CA PHE A 167 25.21 -12.89 3.67
C PHE A 167 24.76 -14.24 3.12
N LEU A 168 23.66 -14.26 2.35
CA LEU A 168 23.13 -15.50 1.78
C LEU A 168 23.99 -16.03 0.62
N HIS A 169 24.69 -15.14 -0.09
CA HIS A 169 25.49 -15.44 -1.28
C HIS A 169 26.88 -14.81 -1.19
N PRO A 170 27.75 -15.29 -0.27
CA PRO A 170 29.08 -14.74 -0.10
C PRO A 170 29.94 -14.97 -1.36
N PRO A 171 30.70 -13.95 -1.83
CA PRO A 171 31.50 -14.07 -3.05
C PRO A 171 32.61 -15.13 -2.98
N SER A 172 33.08 -15.46 -1.77
CA SER A 172 34.07 -16.52 -1.54
C SER A 172 33.46 -17.93 -1.52
N GLY A 173 32.13 -18.06 -1.51
CA GLY A 173 31.43 -19.34 -1.31
C GLY A 173 31.47 -19.88 0.12
N GLU A 174 32.31 -19.31 0.99
CA GLU A 174 32.36 -19.66 2.41
C GLU A 174 31.28 -18.90 3.19
N LYS A 175 30.38 -19.63 3.82
CA LYS A 175 29.38 -19.06 4.73
C LYS A 175 30.05 -18.68 6.04
N SER A 176 30.38 -17.41 6.21
CA SER A 176 30.76 -16.88 7.52
C SER A 176 29.54 -16.83 8.44
N ALA A 177 29.70 -17.25 9.69
CA ALA A 177 28.68 -16.98 10.70
C ALA A 177 28.49 -15.46 10.83
N PRO A 178 27.23 -14.97 10.91
CA PRO A 178 26.98 -13.55 11.12
C PRO A 178 27.58 -13.13 12.47
N SER A 179 28.26 -11.98 12.49
CA SER A 179 28.80 -11.42 13.73
C SER A 179 27.68 -10.82 14.59
N SER A 180 27.97 -10.55 15.86
CA SER A 180 27.03 -9.85 16.75
C SER A 180 26.70 -8.45 16.20
N SER A 181 27.68 -7.76 15.60
CA SER A 181 27.48 -6.45 14.97
C SER A 181 26.49 -6.52 13.81
N ASP A 182 26.56 -7.56 12.99
CA ASP A 182 25.65 -7.72 11.85
C ASP A 182 24.20 -7.89 12.30
N LEU A 183 23.99 -8.64 13.39
CA LEU A 183 22.67 -8.84 13.99
C LEU A 183 22.15 -7.56 14.67
N GLU A 184 23.02 -6.82 15.37
CA GLU A 184 22.68 -5.52 15.96
C GLU A 184 22.27 -4.49 14.90
N ASP A 185 22.95 -4.49 13.76
CA ASP A 185 22.65 -3.60 12.63
C ASP A 185 21.27 -3.85 12.00
N PHE A 186 20.79 -5.11 11.97
CA PHE A 186 19.42 -5.40 11.56
C PHE A 186 18.42 -5.06 12.68
N ALA A 187 18.80 -5.30 13.95
CA ALA A 187 17.95 -4.99 15.11
C ALA A 187 17.68 -3.48 15.26
N ALA A 188 18.61 -2.63 14.83
CA ALA A 188 18.45 -1.17 14.83
C ALA A 188 17.19 -0.68 14.11
N ASP A 189 16.69 -1.45 13.13
CA ASP A 189 15.54 -1.09 12.30
C ASP A 189 14.23 -1.77 12.75
N PHE A 190 14.17 -2.40 13.92
CA PHE A 190 12.98 -3.13 14.40
C PHE A 190 11.79 -2.21 14.74
N GLU A 191 12.07 -0.96 15.10
CA GLU A 191 11.09 0.07 15.46
C GLU A 191 11.04 1.19 14.42
N HIS A 192 11.55 0.95 13.20
CA HIS A 192 11.53 1.92 12.12
C HIS A 192 10.07 2.33 11.76
N PRO A 193 9.78 3.61 11.45
CA PRO A 193 8.41 4.06 11.16
C PRO A 193 7.74 3.34 9.98
N ALA A 194 8.51 3.00 8.95
CA ALA A 194 8.05 2.22 7.81
C ALA A 194 7.92 0.72 8.15
N THR A 195 6.77 0.13 7.88
CA THR A 195 6.45 -1.27 8.16
C THR A 195 7.28 -2.21 7.30
N ALA A 196 7.48 -1.91 6.01
CA ALA A 196 8.32 -2.69 5.12
C ALA A 196 9.76 -2.82 5.66
N VAL A 197 10.32 -1.73 6.19
CA VAL A 197 11.68 -1.73 6.79
C VAL A 197 11.72 -2.62 8.02
N ARG A 198 10.74 -2.50 8.93
CA ARG A 198 10.64 -3.37 10.12
C ARG A 198 10.49 -4.85 9.79
N LEU A 199 9.68 -5.16 8.78
CA LEU A 199 9.43 -6.55 8.38
C LEU A 199 10.70 -7.16 7.77
N LEU A 200 11.36 -6.42 6.87
CA LEU A 200 12.57 -6.90 6.22
C LEU A 200 13.73 -7.04 7.21
N SER A 201 13.90 -6.08 8.14
CA SER A 201 14.95 -6.14 9.15
C SER A 201 14.77 -7.33 10.09
N ARG A 202 13.55 -7.57 10.59
CA ARG A 202 13.21 -8.73 11.42
C ARG A 202 13.37 -10.05 10.66
N PHE A 203 12.97 -10.09 9.40
CA PHE A 203 13.16 -11.26 8.55
C PHE A 203 14.65 -11.57 8.36
N ALA A 204 15.46 -10.57 8.00
CA ALA A 204 16.90 -10.73 7.82
C ALA A 204 17.58 -11.21 9.11
N TRP A 205 17.23 -10.61 10.25
CA TRP A 205 17.74 -11.02 11.55
C TRP A 205 17.37 -12.47 11.88
N ALA A 206 16.11 -12.87 11.65
CA ALA A 206 15.65 -14.24 11.87
C ALA A 206 16.30 -15.26 10.92
N ALA A 207 16.53 -14.87 9.66
CA ALA A 207 17.16 -15.73 8.66
C ALA A 207 18.64 -16.00 8.96
N LEU A 208 19.30 -15.10 9.70
CA LEU A 208 20.71 -15.17 10.06
C LEU A 208 20.96 -15.76 11.45
N LEU A 209 19.94 -15.91 12.29
CA LEU A 209 20.06 -16.67 13.53
C LEU A 209 20.47 -18.13 13.23
N PRO A 210 21.43 -18.70 13.97
CA PRO A 210 21.74 -20.12 13.84
C PRO A 210 20.47 -20.93 14.11
N GLN A 211 20.06 -21.77 13.16
CA GLN A 211 19.00 -22.74 13.40
C GLN A 211 19.53 -23.75 14.43
N ALA A 212 18.93 -23.72 15.62
CA ALA A 212 19.22 -24.64 16.72
C ALA A 212 18.83 -26.09 16.36
#